data_AF-B8HZK7-F1
#
_entry.id   AF-B8HZK7-F1
#
_cell.length_a   1.000
_cell.length_b   1.000
_cell.length_c   1.000
_cell.angle_alpha   90.00
_cell.angle_beta   90.00
_cell.angle_gamma   90.00
#
_symmetry.space_group_name_H-M   'P 1'
#
loop_
_entity.id
_entity.type
_entity.pdbx_description
1 polymer ?
#
loop_
_entity_poly.entity_id
_entity_poly.type
_entity_poly.pdbx_seq_one_letter_code
_entity_poly.pdbx_strand_id
1 'polypeptide(L)'
;MAFVGVKTVETADELRDLLQQYEDGSSRYFLRWAHEVSGFEKTLPTVFPSPEGQLFNQERELRWKQQGQKFNILLLSAEDDEVGFSPINSEHKIQWTIQERNAYQYSATTTRFPKGIAENDIKLGQRYFINQKTSIVHFVALTVKEVA
;
A
#
# COMPACT_ATOMS: atom_id res chain seq x y z
N MET A 1 -8.67 16.21 2.80
CA MET A 1 -9.60 15.05 2.92
C MET A 1 -8.83 13.81 2.48
N ALA A 2 -9.32 12.59 2.69
CA ALA A 2 -8.60 11.39 2.24
C ALA A 2 -8.98 11.02 0.80
N PHE A 3 -8.03 10.42 0.07
CA PHE A 3 -8.19 10.04 -1.32
C PHE A 3 -8.05 8.53 -1.51
N VAL A 4 -8.95 7.96 -2.32
CA VAL A 4 -8.89 6.58 -2.79
C VAL A 4 -9.02 6.59 -4.31
N GLY A 5 -7.97 6.19 -5.01
CA GLY A 5 -7.91 6.25 -6.46
C GLY A 5 -7.39 4.98 -7.10
N VAL A 6 -7.70 4.81 -8.38
CA VAL A 6 -7.24 3.69 -9.19
C VAL A 6 -6.55 4.16 -10.45
N LYS A 7 -5.56 3.39 -10.88
CA LYS A 7 -4.82 3.58 -12.13
C LYS A 7 -4.46 2.22 -12.70
N THR A 8 -4.33 2.11 -14.01
CA THR A 8 -3.76 0.93 -14.66
C THR A 8 -2.48 1.36 -15.37
N VAL A 9 -1.45 0.53 -15.29
CA VAL A 9 -0.21 0.67 -16.07
C VAL A 9 0.00 -0.60 -16.90
N GLU A 10 0.61 -0.43 -18.06
CA GLU A 10 0.72 -1.47 -19.08
C GLU A 10 1.95 -2.34 -18.89
N THR A 11 3.00 -1.82 -18.26
CA THR A 11 4.30 -2.50 -18.14
C THR A 11 4.88 -2.46 -16.73
N ALA A 12 5.86 -3.34 -16.50
CA ALA A 12 6.63 -3.34 -15.25
C ALA A 12 7.46 -2.06 -15.09
N ASP A 13 7.97 -1.48 -16.18
CA ASP A 13 8.76 -0.26 -16.15
C ASP A 13 7.88 0.94 -15.77
N GLU A 14 6.68 1.05 -16.34
CA GLU A 14 5.70 2.06 -15.92
C GLU A 14 5.30 1.92 -14.45
N LEU A 15 5.17 0.68 -13.95
CA LEU A 15 4.94 0.45 -12.52
C LEU A 15 6.13 0.93 -11.69
N ARG A 16 7.36 0.64 -12.11
CA ARG A 16 8.57 1.11 -11.41
C ARG A 16 8.61 2.64 -11.35
N ASP A 17 8.41 3.29 -12.49
CA ASP A 17 8.43 4.76 -12.58
C ASP A 17 7.37 5.38 -11.69
N LEU A 18 6.16 4.79 -11.66
CA LEU A 18 5.10 5.22 -10.75
C LEU A 18 5.52 5.05 -9.29
N LEU A 19 6.03 3.88 -8.89
CA LEU A 19 6.44 3.65 -7.51
C LEU A 19 7.55 4.63 -7.06
N GLN A 20 8.49 4.94 -7.93
CA GLN A 20 9.58 5.89 -7.65
C GLN A 20 9.08 7.33 -7.47
N GLN A 21 7.99 7.74 -8.14
CA GLN A 21 7.38 9.06 -7.92
C GLN A 21 6.80 9.21 -6.51
N TYR A 22 6.38 8.10 -5.91
CA TYR A 22 5.71 8.07 -4.61
C TYR A 22 6.64 7.69 -3.44
N GLU A 23 7.83 7.18 -3.75
CA GLU A 23 8.86 6.80 -2.79
C GLU A 23 9.46 8.03 -2.08
N ASP A 24 9.75 7.85 -0.79
CA ASP A 24 10.48 8.78 0.05
C ASP A 24 11.39 8.00 1.02
N GLY A 25 12.16 8.71 1.85
CA GLY A 25 13.09 8.08 2.80
C GLY A 25 12.45 7.21 3.89
N SER A 26 11.14 7.33 4.11
CA SER A 26 10.38 6.53 5.08
C SER A 26 9.69 5.32 4.46
N SER A 27 9.67 5.26 3.13
CA SER A 27 8.91 4.29 2.36
C SER A 27 9.39 2.87 2.54
N ARG A 28 8.44 1.94 2.41
CA ARG A 28 8.68 0.52 2.47
C ARG A 28 7.98 -0.22 1.35
N TYR A 29 8.70 -1.17 0.80
CA TYR A 29 8.19 -2.14 -0.14
C TYR A 29 7.82 -3.44 0.57
N PHE A 30 6.71 -4.04 0.14
CA PHE A 30 6.32 -5.37 0.55
C PHE A 30 5.76 -6.12 -0.68
N LEU A 31 6.59 -6.99 -1.25
CA LEU A 31 6.28 -7.76 -2.46
C LEU A 31 5.78 -9.15 -2.08
N ARG A 32 4.83 -9.66 -2.87
CA ARG A 32 4.14 -10.94 -2.61
C ARG A 32 4.12 -11.81 -3.87
N TRP A 33 4.62 -13.03 -3.73
CA TRP A 33 4.50 -14.11 -4.70
C TRP A 33 3.66 -15.25 -4.11
N ALA A 34 3.27 -16.21 -4.94
CA ALA A 34 2.51 -17.37 -4.48
C ALA A 34 3.27 -18.23 -3.44
N HIS A 35 4.60 -18.16 -3.43
CA HIS A 35 5.46 -19.01 -2.61
C HIS A 35 6.25 -18.24 -1.53
N GLU A 36 6.28 -16.90 -1.57
CA GLU A 36 7.03 -16.09 -0.61
C GLU A 36 6.61 -14.63 -0.59
N VAL A 37 7.15 -13.89 0.37
CA VAL A 37 7.05 -12.44 0.50
C VAL A 37 8.45 -11.87 0.71
N SER A 38 8.70 -10.63 0.28
CA SER A 38 10.00 -9.97 0.46
C SER A 38 10.30 -9.63 1.91
N GLY A 39 9.27 -9.38 2.73
CA GLY A 39 9.43 -8.62 3.96
C GLY A 39 9.40 -7.11 3.71
N PHE A 40 9.68 -6.31 4.74
CA PHE A 40 9.58 -4.84 4.70
C PHE A 40 10.88 -4.20 4.24
N GLU A 41 11.04 -4.06 2.93
CA GLU A 41 12.26 -3.58 2.28
C GLU A 41 12.30 -2.05 2.19
N LYS A 42 13.47 -1.43 2.33
CA LYS A 42 13.66 0.03 2.19
C LYS A 42 13.78 0.48 0.74
N THR A 43 14.20 -0.41 -0.15
CA THR A 43 14.41 -0.14 -1.56
C THR A 43 13.66 -1.17 -2.38
N LEU A 44 13.31 -0.82 -3.61
CA LEU A 44 12.64 -1.75 -4.50
C LEU A 44 13.50 -3.02 -4.70
N PRO A 45 12.99 -4.23 -4.40
CA PRO A 45 13.77 -5.46 -4.56
C PRO A 45 14.21 -5.70 -6.01
N THR A 46 15.36 -6.34 -6.19
CA THR A 46 15.91 -6.67 -7.51
C THR A 46 15.02 -7.64 -8.29
N VAL A 47 14.36 -8.56 -7.59
CA VAL A 47 13.32 -9.43 -8.15
C VAL A 47 12.02 -8.65 -8.20
N PHE A 48 11.78 -7.98 -9.34
CA PHE A 48 10.61 -7.14 -9.58
C PHE A 48 10.15 -7.24 -11.05
N PRO A 49 8.84 -7.18 -11.35
CA PRO A 49 7.72 -7.03 -10.41
C PRO A 49 7.29 -8.35 -9.78
N SER A 50 6.69 -8.26 -8.60
CA SER A 50 5.89 -9.35 -8.04
C SER A 50 4.45 -9.29 -8.55
N PRO A 51 3.72 -10.42 -8.61
CA PRO A 51 2.31 -10.43 -9.01
C PRO A 51 1.43 -9.50 -8.17
N GLU A 52 1.72 -9.40 -6.87
CA GLU A 52 1.10 -8.44 -5.97
C GLU A 52 2.17 -7.77 -5.12
N GLY A 53 1.93 -6.52 -4.73
CA GLY A 53 2.81 -5.86 -3.78
C GLY A 53 2.29 -4.50 -3.41
N GLN A 54 3.03 -3.84 -2.53
CA GLN A 54 2.69 -2.52 -2.07
C GLN A 54 3.94 -1.71 -1.72
N LEU A 55 3.82 -0.40 -1.94
CA LEU A 55 4.72 0.65 -1.45
C LEU A 55 3.90 1.46 -0.46
N PHE A 56 4.42 1.68 0.74
CA PHE A 56 3.72 2.45 1.75
C PHE A 56 4.68 3.26 2.61
N ASN A 57 4.22 4.41 3.06
CA ASN A 57 4.93 5.30 3.95
C ASN A 57 3.96 5.79 5.05
N GLN A 58 4.23 6.94 5.65
CA GLN A 58 3.30 7.53 6.61
C GLN A 58 2.00 7.99 5.95
N GLU A 59 2.06 8.65 4.80
CA GLU A 59 0.92 9.39 4.22
C GLU A 59 0.06 8.55 3.25
N ARG A 60 0.65 7.53 2.63
CA ARG A 60 0.02 6.81 1.52
C ARG A 60 0.46 5.36 1.42
N GLU A 61 -0.39 4.58 0.76
CA GLU A 61 -0.08 3.26 0.26
C GLU A 61 -0.51 3.12 -1.20
N LEU A 62 0.41 2.63 -2.03
CA LEU A 62 0.15 2.14 -3.37
C LEU A 62 0.17 0.61 -3.34
N ARG A 63 -0.92 -0.03 -3.77
CA ARG A 63 -1.01 -1.48 -3.96
C ARG A 63 -1.12 -1.78 -5.43
N TRP A 64 -0.34 -2.72 -5.92
CA TRP A 64 -0.52 -3.24 -7.27
C TRP A 64 -0.93 -4.71 -7.28
N LYS A 65 -1.66 -5.08 -8.32
CA LYS A 65 -1.98 -6.46 -8.67
C LYS A 65 -1.87 -6.64 -10.18
N GLN A 66 -1.12 -7.65 -10.59
CA GLN A 66 -0.96 -8.03 -11.99
C GLN A 66 -2.27 -8.64 -12.52
N GLN A 67 -2.71 -8.17 -13.68
CA GLN A 67 -3.84 -8.70 -14.44
C GLN A 67 -3.40 -8.92 -15.89
N GLY A 68 -3.03 -10.17 -16.21
CA GLY A 68 -2.40 -10.48 -17.49
C GLY A 68 -1.03 -9.81 -17.61
N GLN A 69 -0.83 -8.97 -18.61
CA GLN A 69 0.40 -8.21 -18.80
C GLN A 69 0.41 -6.86 -18.07
N LYS A 70 -0.76 -6.39 -17.63
CA LYS A 70 -0.95 -5.07 -17.02
C LYS A 70 -0.94 -5.15 -15.50
N PHE A 71 -0.87 -4.00 -14.84
CA PHE A 71 -1.02 -3.87 -13.40
C PHE A 71 -2.14 -2.89 -13.07
N ASN A 72 -3.02 -3.29 -12.15
CA ASN A 72 -3.98 -2.39 -11.53
C ASN A 72 -3.40 -1.88 -10.22
N ILE A 73 -3.43 -0.56 -10.04
CA ILE A 73 -2.93 0.14 -8.87
C ILE A 73 -4.11 0.75 -8.11
N LEU A 74 -4.11 0.53 -6.80
CA LEU A 74 -4.95 1.22 -5.83
C LEU A 74 -4.07 2.16 -5.02
N LEU A 75 -4.41 3.45 -4.99
CA LEU A 75 -3.79 4.47 -4.15
C LEU A 75 -4.72 4.79 -2.98
N LEU A 76 -4.17 4.73 -1.77
CA LEU A 76 -4.81 5.08 -0.51
C LEU A 76 -3.99 6.22 0.12
N SER A 77 -4.47 7.45 0.01
CA SER A 77 -3.73 8.65 0.48
C SER A 77 -4.51 9.40 1.56
N ALA A 78 -3.80 9.92 2.56
CA ALA A 78 -4.36 10.84 3.55
C ALA A 78 -4.64 12.25 2.97
N GLU A 79 -4.05 12.56 1.82
CA GLU A 79 -4.22 13.81 1.07
C GLU A 79 -5.38 13.70 0.06
N ASP A 80 -5.90 14.83 -0.45
CA ASP A 80 -7.15 14.87 -1.22
C ASP A 80 -7.02 14.94 -2.74
N ASP A 81 -5.80 15.00 -3.28
CA ASP A 81 -5.60 15.01 -4.73
C ASP A 81 -4.28 14.33 -5.11
N GLU A 82 -4.37 13.44 -6.11
CA GLU A 82 -3.26 12.63 -6.58
C GLU A 82 -3.33 12.51 -8.10
N VAL A 83 -2.46 13.28 -8.77
CA VAL A 83 -2.48 13.46 -10.22
C VAL A 83 -2.33 12.12 -10.95
N GLY A 84 -3.23 11.87 -11.89
CA GLY A 84 -3.18 10.68 -12.74
C GLY A 84 -3.85 9.43 -12.15
N PHE A 85 -4.52 9.54 -11.00
CA PHE A 85 -5.43 8.52 -10.47
C PHE A 85 -6.89 8.93 -10.65
N SER A 86 -7.72 7.96 -11.05
CA SER A 86 -9.17 8.15 -11.11
C SER A 86 -9.76 7.86 -9.72
N PRO A 87 -10.47 8.80 -9.07
CA PRO A 87 -11.07 8.55 -7.76
C PRO A 87 -12.12 7.43 -7.86
N ILE A 88 -12.09 6.51 -6.90
CA ILE A 88 -13.11 5.47 -6.82
C ILE A 88 -14.47 6.11 -6.55
N ASN A 89 -15.47 5.74 -7.37
CA ASN A 89 -16.85 6.17 -7.23
C ASN A 89 -17.04 7.70 -7.36
N SER A 90 -16.38 8.32 -8.33
CA SER A 90 -16.57 9.73 -8.71
C SER A 90 -18.06 10.09 -8.92
N GLU A 91 -18.83 9.18 -9.53
CA GLU A 91 -20.27 9.34 -9.79
C GLU A 91 -21.10 9.44 -8.51
N HIS A 92 -20.70 8.75 -7.44
CA HIS A 92 -21.45 8.68 -6.18
C HIS A 92 -20.93 9.67 -5.12
N LYS A 93 -19.90 10.47 -5.46
CA LYS A 93 -19.25 11.47 -4.58
C LYS A 93 -18.99 10.93 -3.19
N ILE A 94 -18.33 9.77 -3.09
CA ILE A 94 -17.96 9.21 -1.80
C ILE A 94 -16.95 10.13 -1.12
N GLN A 95 -17.27 10.54 0.11
CA GLN A 95 -16.33 11.23 0.99
C GLN A 95 -15.67 10.22 1.91
N TRP A 96 -14.34 10.22 1.93
CA TRP A 96 -13.55 9.33 2.75
C TRP A 96 -13.12 10.04 4.04
N THR A 97 -13.40 9.39 5.17
CA THR A 97 -12.81 9.74 6.46
C THR A 97 -11.76 8.71 6.81
N ILE A 98 -10.65 9.15 7.39
CA ILE A 98 -9.57 8.26 7.84
C ILE A 98 -9.59 8.04 9.34
N GLN A 99 -9.20 6.84 9.76
CA GLN A 99 -8.93 6.52 11.16
C GLN A 99 -7.61 5.74 11.30
N GLU A 100 -6.68 6.28 12.07
CA GLU A 100 -5.39 5.64 12.37
C GLU A 100 -5.52 4.59 13.49
N ARG A 101 -4.78 3.50 13.34
CA ARG A 101 -4.67 2.39 14.30
C ARG A 101 -3.22 1.93 14.42
N ASN A 102 -2.86 1.35 15.56
CA ASN A 102 -1.57 0.68 15.74
C ASN A 102 -1.63 -0.70 15.06
N ALA A 103 -0.53 -1.08 14.40
CA ALA A 103 -0.35 -2.42 13.88
C ALA A 103 0.91 -3.03 14.47
N TYR A 104 0.89 -4.34 14.69
CA TYR A 104 2.00 -5.08 15.28
C TYR A 104 2.45 -6.16 14.31
N GLN A 105 3.75 -6.23 14.07
CA GLN A 105 4.35 -7.34 13.36
C GLN A 105 4.31 -8.58 14.27
N TYR A 106 3.98 -9.73 13.70
CA TYR A 106 4.12 -11.00 14.40
C TYR A 106 5.60 -11.32 14.62
N SER A 107 5.95 -11.90 15.77
CA SER A 107 7.32 -12.36 16.02
C SER A 107 7.77 -13.34 14.94
N ALA A 108 9.07 -13.41 14.68
CA ALA A 108 9.65 -14.36 13.72
C ALA A 108 9.35 -15.83 14.09
N THR A 109 9.05 -16.08 15.37
CA THR A 109 8.67 -17.39 15.93
C THR A 109 7.20 -17.77 15.70
N THR A 110 6.37 -16.87 15.16
CA THR A 110 4.96 -17.13 14.90
C THR A 110 4.77 -17.93 13.61
N THR A 111 4.06 -19.06 13.67
CA THR A 111 3.87 -20.02 12.56
C THR A 111 2.84 -19.59 11.49
N ARG A 112 2.45 -18.31 11.46
CA ARG A 112 1.45 -17.82 10.49
C ARG A 112 1.97 -17.71 9.05
N PHE A 113 3.30 -17.66 8.88
CA PHE A 113 3.95 -17.68 7.57
C PHE A 113 4.88 -18.90 7.45
N PRO A 114 4.94 -19.57 6.28
CA PRO A 114 5.85 -20.70 6.06
C PRO A 114 7.34 -20.35 6.25
N LYS A 115 7.71 -19.11 5.93
CA LYS A 115 8.99 -18.50 6.26
C LYS A 115 8.73 -17.31 7.18
N GLY A 116 9.44 -17.22 8.29
CA GLY A 116 9.37 -16.05 9.17
C GLY A 116 9.81 -14.79 8.42
N ILE A 117 9.12 -13.68 8.65
CA ILE A 117 9.55 -12.36 8.18
C ILE A 117 10.58 -11.86 9.19
N ALA A 118 11.73 -11.39 8.72
CA ALA A 118 12.75 -10.82 9.60
C ALA A 118 12.14 -9.75 10.51
N GLU A 119 12.45 -9.80 11.81
CA GLU A 119 12.08 -8.74 12.73
C GLU A 119 12.85 -7.49 12.35
N ASN A 120 12.10 -6.47 11.95
CA ASN A 120 12.62 -5.14 11.68
C ASN A 120 12.03 -4.22 12.76
N ASP A 121 12.82 -3.29 13.30
CA ASP A 121 12.38 -2.26 14.27
C ASP A 121 11.40 -1.22 13.68
N ILE A 122 10.61 -1.63 12.69
CA ILE A 122 9.63 -0.77 12.05
C ILE A 122 8.35 -0.72 12.88
N LYS A 123 7.97 0.49 13.28
CA LYS A 123 6.66 0.74 13.89
C LYS A 123 5.63 0.83 12.78
N LEU A 124 4.71 -0.13 12.74
CA LEU A 124 3.64 -0.19 11.76
C LEU A 124 2.34 0.43 12.28
N GLY A 125 1.57 0.96 11.35
CA GLY A 125 0.23 1.47 11.56
C GLY A 125 -0.75 0.93 10.54
N GLN A 126 -2.02 1.21 10.78
CA GLN A 126 -3.08 0.99 9.81
C GLN A 126 -3.94 2.23 9.69
N ARG A 127 -4.27 2.62 8.47
CA ARG A 127 -5.20 3.72 8.18
C ARG A 127 -6.46 3.18 7.55
N TYR A 128 -7.59 3.38 8.21
CA TYR A 128 -8.88 2.87 7.75
C TYR A 128 -9.54 3.94 6.89
N PHE A 129 -9.96 3.60 5.69
CA PHE A 129 -10.71 4.47 4.79
C PHE A 129 -12.19 4.12 4.89
N ILE A 130 -12.93 5.03 5.51
CA ILE A 130 -14.32 4.87 5.91
C ILE A 130 -15.18 5.73 4.99
N ASN A 131 -16.20 5.11 4.38
CA ASN A 131 -17.20 5.86 3.65
C ASN A 131 -18.03 6.66 4.65
N GLN A 132 -17.95 8.00 4.58
CA GLN A 132 -18.57 8.89 5.56
C GLN A 132 -20.10 8.74 5.64
N LYS A 133 -20.76 8.35 4.53
CA LYS A 133 -22.22 8.19 4.49
C LYS A 133 -22.68 6.88 5.14
N THR A 134 -21.93 5.81 4.98
CA THR A 134 -22.34 4.47 5.43
C THR A 134 -21.62 4.00 6.69
N SER A 135 -20.58 4.70 7.12
CA SER A 135 -19.66 4.31 8.21
C SER A 135 -18.98 2.96 7.98
N ILE A 136 -18.95 2.47 6.73
CA ILE A 136 -18.32 1.20 6.37
C ILE A 136 -16.84 1.43 6.08
N VAL A 137 -15.98 0.61 6.66
CA VAL A 137 -14.57 0.51 6.28
C VAL A 137 -14.48 -0.25 4.96
N HIS A 138 -14.02 0.42 3.90
CA HIS A 138 -13.83 -0.22 2.60
C HIS A 138 -12.39 -0.65 2.36
N PHE A 139 -11.44 0.16 2.84
CA PHE A 139 -10.01 -0.11 2.68
C PHE A 139 -9.31 0.10 4.02
N VAL A 140 -8.26 -0.68 4.23
CA VAL A 140 -7.30 -0.49 5.31
C VAL A 140 -5.96 -0.39 4.63
N ALA A 141 -5.23 0.72 4.82
CA ALA A 141 -3.86 0.89 4.38
C ALA A 141 -2.87 0.50 5.49
N LEU A 142 -1.70 -0.02 5.13
CA LEU A 142 -0.56 -0.18 6.01
C LEU A 142 0.26 1.11 6.00
N THR A 143 0.73 1.55 7.16
CA THR A 143 1.51 2.79 7.30
C THR A 143 2.76 2.57 8.13
N VAL A 144 3.77 3.42 7.92
CA VAL A 144 4.92 3.53 8.81
C VAL A 144 4.61 4.61 9.85
N LYS A 145 4.95 4.36 11.12
CA LYS A 145 4.88 5.37 12.18
C LYS A 145 6.26 5.94 12.45
N GLU A 146 6.34 7.25 12.58
CA GLU A 146 7.52 7.88 13.15
C GLU A 146 7.79 7.37 14.57
N VAL A 147 9.07 7.22 14.88
CA VAL A 147 9.54 7.10 16.25
C VAL A 147 9.55 8.52 16.82
N ALA A 148 8.49 8.87 17.55
CA ALA A 148 8.49 10.04 18.42
C ALA A 148 9.61 9.94 19.47
#